data_AF-A0A7W1QPC9-F1
#
_entry.id   AF-A0A7W1QPC9-F1
#
_cell.length_a   1.000
_cell.length_b   1.000
_cell.length_c   1.000
_cell.angle_alpha   90.00
_cell.angle_beta   90.00
_cell.angle_gamma   90.00
#
_symmetry.space_group_name_H-M   'P 1'
#
loop_
_entity.id
_entity.type
_entity.pdbx_description
1 polymer ?
#
loop_
_entity_poly.entity_id
_entity_poly.type
_entity_poly.pdbx_seq_one_letter_code
_entity_poly.pdbx_strand_id
1 'polypeptide(L)'
;MDGLKATHTRNAAVVIAGLVLTTGLLIPASATMTSLRPNADAWVTADRQNANEGTGPTLRVLDGSRVSYVRFKVPALPAGEEVVSATLRLFATSPSNCTAGVEVLRAASDSWGETTITWRNQPDVTGSALARATWTATGYKDLDVTAAVKGQGRVSFVIRHVPGCSPTGEAVFQSREAASNRPELVVETGSGAPVPFCSDGIDNDGDGRIDHPADPGCTSTSDADETDAPTTGTKTLVAAGDIVCSPDRRDFDGSDPSDCQHRATADLLTGADAVAPLGDLQYPDGRFEYFVQAYDPSWGAHAAKTYPVPGNHEYTS
;
A
#
# COMPACT_ATOMS: atom_id res chain seq x y z
N MET A 1 40.35 -59.97 -7.13
CA MET A 1 38.89 -60.20 -6.99
C MET A 1 38.53 -59.87 -5.55
N ASP A 2 38.74 -58.63 -5.11
CA ASP A 2 37.91 -57.43 -5.34
C ASP A 2 36.44 -57.66 -5.03
N GLY A 3 36.04 -57.12 -3.87
CA GLY A 3 34.65 -57.00 -3.43
C GLY A 3 34.57 -55.85 -2.43
N LEU A 4 34.30 -54.65 -2.95
CA LEU A 4 34.10 -53.41 -2.18
C LEU A 4 33.02 -53.60 -1.11
N LYS A 5 33.34 -53.27 0.14
CA LYS A 5 32.33 -52.92 1.15
C LYS A 5 31.85 -51.50 0.87
N ALA A 6 30.59 -51.36 0.46
CA ALA A 6 29.92 -50.07 0.34
C ALA A 6 29.52 -49.59 1.74
N THR A 7 30.17 -48.53 2.21
CA THR A 7 29.77 -47.78 3.41
C THR A 7 28.70 -46.78 2.99
N HIS A 8 27.44 -47.01 3.34
CA HIS A 8 26.37 -46.03 3.12
C HIS A 8 26.46 -44.92 4.17
N THR A 9 26.98 -43.77 3.78
CA THR A 9 26.90 -42.53 4.56
C THR A 9 25.46 -42.02 4.52
N ARG A 10 24.76 -42.03 5.66
CA ARG A 10 23.44 -41.40 5.80
C ARG A 10 23.63 -39.89 5.87
N ASN A 11 23.36 -39.17 4.78
CA ASN A 11 23.25 -37.72 4.82
C ASN A 11 21.91 -37.34 5.45
N ALA A 12 21.94 -36.94 6.73
CA ALA A 12 20.81 -36.27 7.36
C ALA A 12 20.73 -34.83 6.82
N ALA A 13 19.77 -34.56 5.95
CA ALA A 13 19.41 -33.20 5.58
C ALA A 13 18.55 -32.61 6.71
N VAL A 14 19.15 -31.75 7.54
CA VAL A 14 18.41 -30.89 8.46
C VAL A 14 17.86 -29.74 7.62
N VAL A 15 16.56 -29.76 7.34
CA VAL A 15 15.86 -28.58 6.82
C VAL A 15 15.68 -27.63 8.01
N ILE A 16 16.59 -26.65 8.13
CA ILE A 16 16.38 -25.52 9.01
C ILE A 16 15.33 -24.64 8.32
N ALA A 17 14.07 -24.76 8.75
CA ALA A 17 13.07 -23.75 8.45
C ALA A 17 13.53 -22.44 9.10
N GLY A 18 14.20 -21.60 8.31
CA GLY A 18 14.56 -20.25 8.73
C GLY A 18 13.29 -19.46 8.91
N LEU A 19 12.86 -19.29 10.17
CA LEU A 19 11.88 -18.27 10.53
C LEU A 19 12.54 -16.92 10.20
N VAL A 20 12.22 -16.36 9.03
CA VAL A 20 12.55 -14.98 8.70
C VAL A 20 11.69 -14.12 9.61
N LEU A 21 12.22 -13.76 10.77
CA LEU A 21 11.69 -12.67 11.55
C LEU A 21 11.97 -11.42 10.71
N THR A 22 10.99 -10.98 9.94
CA THR A 22 10.99 -9.65 9.32
C THR A 22 10.94 -8.65 10.46
N THR A 23 12.10 -8.34 11.04
CA THR A 23 12.26 -7.11 11.81
C THR A 23 11.92 -6.00 10.84
N GLY A 24 10.69 -5.48 10.93
CA GLY A 24 10.23 -4.35 10.13
C GLY A 24 11.32 -3.30 10.17
N LEU A 25 11.93 -3.04 9.02
CA LEU A 25 12.90 -1.97 8.88
C LEU A 25 12.11 -0.70 9.21
N LEU A 26 12.38 -0.11 10.38
CA LEU A 26 11.92 1.24 10.68
C LEU A 26 12.68 2.14 9.73
N ILE A 27 12.14 2.34 8.52
CA ILE A 27 12.60 3.36 7.61
C ILE A 27 12.24 4.68 8.32
N PRO A 28 13.22 5.49 8.76
CA PRO A 28 12.89 6.79 9.31
C PRO A 28 12.12 7.56 8.24
N ALA A 29 10.96 8.12 8.60
CA ALA A 29 10.18 8.95 7.69
C ALA A 29 11.09 10.07 7.15
N SER A 30 11.48 9.95 5.88
CA SER A 30 12.26 10.98 5.21
C SER A 30 11.31 12.10 4.84
N ALA A 31 11.36 13.20 5.59
CA ALA A 31 10.70 14.43 5.21
C ALA A 31 11.59 15.22 4.23
N THR A 32 11.08 15.53 3.05
CA THR A 32 11.78 16.34 2.04
C THR A 32 11.24 17.76 2.06
N MET A 33 12.10 18.75 2.29
CA MET A 33 11.74 20.16 2.23
C MET A 33 12.12 20.78 0.87
N THR A 34 11.14 21.39 0.20
CA THR A 34 11.32 22.11 -1.05
C THR A 34 10.90 23.57 -0.90
N SER A 35 11.78 24.52 -1.25
CA SER A 35 11.44 25.94 -1.32
C SER A 35 11.10 26.35 -2.75
N LEU A 36 9.88 26.84 -2.95
CA LEU A 36 9.34 27.25 -4.24
C LEU A 36 9.32 28.78 -4.34
N ARG A 37 9.66 29.30 -5.53
CA ARG A 37 9.50 30.72 -5.87
C ARG A 37 8.11 30.98 -6.47
N PRO A 38 7.54 32.18 -6.28
CA PRO A 38 6.28 32.54 -6.90
C PRO A 38 6.42 32.55 -8.42
N ASN A 39 5.44 31.98 -9.11
CA ASN A 39 5.35 32.06 -10.57
C ASN A 39 4.45 33.21 -11.05
N ALA A 40 3.80 33.91 -10.12
CA ALA A 40 3.14 35.19 -10.32
C ALA A 40 2.91 35.88 -8.96
N ASP A 41 3.10 37.18 -8.86
CA ASP A 41 2.53 38.01 -7.79
C ASP A 41 2.12 39.40 -8.27
N ALA A 42 1.12 39.98 -7.62
CA ALA A 42 0.64 41.32 -7.93
C ALA A 42 -0.13 41.86 -6.74
N TRP A 43 -0.30 43.18 -6.68
CA TRP A 43 -1.35 43.77 -5.87
C TRP A 43 -2.32 44.54 -6.75
N VAL A 44 -3.52 44.73 -6.26
CA VAL A 44 -4.59 45.46 -6.94
C VAL A 44 -5.12 46.55 -6.04
N THR A 45 -5.71 47.59 -6.63
CA THR A 45 -6.19 48.73 -5.85
C THR A 45 -7.52 49.28 -6.31
N ALA A 46 -8.40 49.57 -5.35
CA ALA A 46 -9.73 50.12 -5.57
C ALA A 46 -9.68 51.51 -6.24
N ASP A 47 -8.65 52.29 -5.94
CA ASP A 47 -8.49 53.66 -6.42
C ASP A 47 -8.23 53.72 -7.94
N ARG A 48 -7.64 52.66 -8.49
CA ARG A 48 -7.31 52.55 -9.92
C ARG A 48 -7.74 51.20 -10.45
N GLN A 49 -9.06 51.06 -10.67
CA GLN A 49 -9.68 49.75 -10.85
C GLN A 49 -9.17 48.93 -12.04
N ASN A 50 -8.61 49.57 -13.06
CA ASN A 50 -8.07 48.91 -14.26
C ASN A 50 -6.52 48.86 -14.28
N ALA A 51 -5.85 49.36 -13.23
CA ALA A 51 -4.41 49.32 -13.18
C ALA A 51 -3.90 47.93 -12.81
N ASN A 52 -2.74 47.59 -13.36
CA ASN A 52 -1.98 46.40 -13.02
C ASN A 52 -0.71 46.81 -12.28
N GLU A 53 -0.39 46.12 -11.18
CA GLU A 53 0.79 46.39 -10.36
C GLU A 53 1.71 45.16 -10.25
N GLY A 54 1.61 44.22 -11.19
CA GLY A 54 2.33 42.93 -11.15
C GLY A 54 3.79 43.00 -11.61
N THR A 55 4.34 44.19 -11.84
CA THR A 55 5.74 44.37 -12.26
C THR A 55 6.55 45.22 -11.26
N GLY A 56 5.93 45.62 -10.16
CA GLY A 56 6.57 46.44 -9.13
C GLY A 56 7.31 45.56 -8.12
N PRO A 57 8.38 46.06 -7.47
CA PRO A 57 9.18 45.27 -6.55
C PRO A 57 8.50 44.98 -5.19
N THR A 58 7.28 45.48 -4.96
CA THR A 58 6.57 45.36 -3.68
C THR A 58 5.14 44.88 -3.83
N LEU A 59 4.68 44.11 -2.87
CA LEU A 59 3.27 43.78 -2.64
C LEU A 59 2.72 44.68 -1.52
N ARG A 60 1.47 45.14 -1.67
CA ARG A 60 0.86 46.12 -0.77
C ARG A 60 -0.52 45.70 -0.32
N VAL A 61 -0.78 45.93 0.96
CA VAL A 61 -2.02 45.60 1.63
C VAL A 61 -2.50 46.81 2.41
N LEU A 62 -3.76 47.19 2.18
CA LEU A 62 -4.44 48.25 2.89
C LEU A 62 -5.93 47.92 2.91
N ASP A 63 -6.55 48.00 4.09
CA ASP A 63 -7.93 47.54 4.23
C ASP A 63 -8.87 48.32 3.30
N GLY A 64 -9.83 47.62 2.70
CA GLY A 64 -10.79 48.15 1.73
C GLY A 64 -10.24 48.71 0.41
N SER A 65 -8.92 48.76 0.20
CA SER A 65 -8.33 49.53 -0.92
C SER A 65 -7.18 48.85 -1.63
N ARG A 66 -6.41 47.95 -0.99
CA ARG A 66 -5.30 47.22 -1.62
C ARG A 66 -5.21 45.79 -1.14
N VAL A 67 -5.11 44.88 -2.08
CA VAL A 67 -5.05 43.42 -1.84
C VAL A 67 -3.91 42.84 -2.66
N SER A 68 -3.12 41.96 -2.05
CA SER A 68 -2.00 41.28 -2.72
C SER A 68 -2.35 39.83 -3.05
N TYR A 69 -1.83 39.34 -4.16
CA TYR A 69 -1.99 37.99 -4.67
C TYR A 69 -0.60 37.40 -4.94
N VAL A 70 -0.38 36.17 -4.50
CA VAL A 70 0.86 35.42 -4.78
C VAL A 70 0.48 34.01 -5.21
N ARG A 71 1.07 33.52 -6.29
CA ARG A 71 0.81 32.16 -6.81
C ARG A 71 2.11 31.38 -6.98
N PHE A 72 2.03 30.11 -6.62
CA PHE A 72 3.10 29.13 -6.77
C PHE A 72 2.62 27.97 -7.65
N LYS A 73 3.58 27.25 -8.24
CA LYS A 73 3.38 25.96 -8.89
C LYS A 73 4.09 24.89 -8.08
N VAL A 74 3.32 24.04 -7.41
CA VAL A 74 3.81 22.86 -6.69
C VAL A 74 4.13 21.76 -7.72
N PRO A 75 5.34 21.20 -7.73
CA PRO A 75 5.72 20.12 -8.65
C PRO A 75 4.98 18.81 -8.32
N ALA A 76 5.14 17.80 -9.19
CA ALA A 76 4.74 16.44 -8.85
C ALA A 76 5.45 16.00 -7.57
N LEU A 77 4.70 15.39 -6.64
CA LEU A 77 5.27 14.82 -5.43
C LEU A 77 5.97 13.49 -5.76
N PRO A 78 7.01 13.09 -4.99
CA PRO A 78 7.54 11.73 -5.09
C PRO A 78 6.44 10.68 -4.89
N ALA A 79 6.61 9.51 -5.51
CA ALA A 79 5.64 8.41 -5.37
C ALA A 79 5.54 7.96 -3.91
N GLY A 80 4.30 7.83 -3.40
CA GLY A 80 4.04 7.47 -2.00
C GLY A 80 4.20 8.60 -0.98
N GLU A 81 4.55 9.81 -1.42
CA GLU A 81 4.65 10.97 -0.53
C GLU A 81 3.41 11.87 -0.63
N GLU A 82 3.05 12.47 0.51
CA GLU A 82 2.02 13.50 0.61
C GLU A 82 2.60 14.79 1.19
N VAL A 83 1.84 15.89 1.08
CA VAL A 83 2.21 17.16 1.70
C VAL A 83 1.95 17.07 3.19
N VAL A 84 3.01 17.13 3.99
CA VAL A 84 2.96 17.13 5.45
C VAL A 84 2.72 18.54 5.97
N SER A 85 3.47 19.51 5.44
CA SER A 85 3.32 20.93 5.81
C SER A 85 3.59 21.85 4.63
N ALA A 86 2.95 23.02 4.63
CA ALA A 86 3.25 24.09 3.68
C ALA A 86 3.26 25.45 4.37
N THR A 87 4.39 26.14 4.31
CA THR A 87 4.60 27.47 4.92
C THR A 87 4.81 28.52 3.84
N LEU A 88 3.92 29.50 3.77
CA LEU A 88 4.10 30.70 2.96
C LEU A 88 4.98 31.69 3.73
N ARG A 89 6.13 32.05 3.16
CA ARG A 89 7.08 32.98 3.75
C ARG A 89 7.05 34.29 2.97
N LEU A 90 6.62 35.37 3.62
CA LEU A 90 6.57 36.72 3.03
C LEU A 90 7.54 37.64 3.75
N PHE A 91 8.41 38.33 3.02
CA PHE A 91 9.32 39.29 3.63
C PHE A 91 8.66 40.65 3.78
N ALA A 92 8.25 40.99 5.00
CA ALA A 92 7.65 42.28 5.31
C ALA A 92 8.73 43.37 5.43
N THR A 93 8.50 44.52 4.79
CA THR A 93 9.39 45.71 4.82
C THR A 93 8.82 46.86 5.65
N SER A 94 7.56 46.75 6.08
CA SER A 94 6.90 47.64 7.03
C SER A 94 6.33 46.83 8.20
N PRO A 95 5.91 47.46 9.31
CA PRO A 95 4.98 46.86 10.26
C PRO A 95 3.67 46.42 9.58
N SER A 96 2.94 45.54 10.24
CA SER A 96 1.60 45.12 9.80
C SER A 96 0.60 46.27 9.77
N ASN A 97 0.85 47.38 10.47
CA ASN A 97 0.04 48.60 10.48
C ASN A 97 -1.45 48.37 10.75
N CYS A 98 -1.79 47.25 11.38
CA CYS A 98 -3.12 46.81 11.70
C CYS A 98 -3.03 45.95 12.96
N THR A 99 -3.83 46.24 13.99
CA THR A 99 -3.77 45.52 15.28
C THR A 99 -4.19 44.06 15.17
N ALA A 100 -5.09 43.75 14.25
CA ALA A 100 -5.46 42.38 13.90
C ALA A 100 -4.51 41.73 12.87
N GLY A 101 -3.61 42.52 12.27
CA GLY A 101 -2.62 42.08 11.31
C GLY A 101 -3.16 41.80 9.91
N VAL A 102 -2.43 40.96 9.16
CA VAL A 102 -2.90 40.43 7.87
C VAL A 102 -3.42 39.02 8.04
N GLU A 103 -4.30 38.63 7.14
CA GLU A 103 -4.69 37.24 6.91
C GLU A 103 -4.32 36.78 5.51
N VAL A 104 -4.03 35.48 5.41
CA VAL A 104 -3.84 34.77 4.14
C VAL A 104 -5.05 33.90 3.88
N LEU A 105 -5.64 34.01 2.70
CA LEU A 105 -6.76 33.18 2.26
C LEU A 105 -6.44 32.49 0.94
N ARG A 106 -7.26 31.50 0.59
CA ARG A 106 -7.21 30.87 -0.72
C ARG A 106 -7.92 31.72 -1.78
N ALA A 107 -7.27 32.04 -2.89
CA ALA A 107 -7.95 32.66 -4.02
C ALA A 107 -8.91 31.65 -4.68
N ALA A 108 -10.06 32.13 -5.16
CA ALA A 108 -11.08 31.32 -5.83
C ALA A 108 -10.62 30.74 -7.18
N SER A 109 -9.53 31.28 -7.75
CA SER A 109 -8.96 30.82 -9.01
C SER A 109 -7.44 30.96 -9.02
N ASP A 110 -6.77 30.03 -9.73
CA ASP A 110 -5.33 30.06 -10.02
C ASP A 110 -5.00 30.51 -11.44
N SER A 111 -6.00 30.90 -12.23
CA SER A 111 -5.84 31.23 -13.63
C SER A 111 -5.52 32.71 -13.91
N TRP A 112 -5.49 33.56 -12.87
CA TRP A 112 -5.18 34.98 -13.03
C TRP A 112 -3.77 35.21 -13.61
N GLY A 113 -3.62 36.26 -14.40
CA GLY A 113 -2.35 36.66 -14.99
C GLY A 113 -1.70 37.79 -14.21
N GLU A 114 -0.40 37.68 -13.96
CA GLU A 114 0.37 38.69 -13.23
C GLU A 114 0.27 40.09 -13.83
N THR A 115 0.36 40.18 -15.16
CA THR A 115 0.30 41.44 -15.91
C THR A 115 -1.10 41.83 -16.36
N THR A 116 -2.12 41.04 -16.01
CA THR A 116 -3.52 41.26 -16.45
C THR A 116 -4.50 41.36 -15.30
N ILE A 117 -4.10 41.01 -14.07
CA ILE A 117 -4.92 41.18 -12.88
C ILE A 117 -5.04 42.67 -12.54
N THR A 118 -6.24 43.07 -12.19
CA THR A 118 -6.69 44.43 -11.86
C THR A 118 -7.73 44.30 -10.76
N TRP A 119 -8.14 45.41 -10.14
CA TRP A 119 -9.19 45.37 -9.13
C TRP A 119 -10.50 44.78 -9.67
N ARG A 120 -10.85 45.03 -10.94
CA ARG A 120 -12.11 44.57 -11.54
C ARG A 120 -12.18 43.08 -11.82
N ASN A 121 -11.05 42.43 -12.08
CA ASN A 121 -10.98 41.03 -12.48
C ASN A 121 -10.19 40.16 -11.49
N GLN A 122 -9.87 40.69 -10.30
CA GLN A 122 -9.20 39.94 -9.24
C GLN A 122 -10.07 38.74 -8.84
N PRO A 123 -9.47 37.55 -8.61
CA PRO A 123 -10.22 36.44 -8.04
C PRO A 123 -10.76 36.77 -6.65
N ASP A 124 -11.97 36.32 -6.34
CA ASP A 124 -12.50 36.31 -4.97
C ASP A 124 -11.68 35.39 -4.05
N VAL A 125 -12.01 35.36 -2.77
CA VAL A 125 -11.47 34.43 -1.78
C VAL A 125 -12.42 33.27 -1.53
N THR A 126 -11.89 32.11 -1.11
CA THR A 126 -12.66 30.92 -0.74
C THR A 126 -12.27 30.42 0.64
N GLY A 127 -13.25 29.90 1.38
CA GLY A 127 -13.03 29.35 2.72
C GLY A 127 -12.69 30.40 3.79
N SER A 128 -12.20 29.92 4.93
CA SER A 128 -11.70 30.75 6.03
C SER A 128 -10.25 31.17 5.81
N ALA A 129 -9.76 32.10 6.65
CA ALA A 129 -8.34 32.41 6.71
C ALA A 129 -7.52 31.16 7.00
N LEU A 130 -6.43 30.97 6.24
CA LEU A 130 -5.46 29.91 6.41
C LEU A 130 -4.50 30.25 7.56
N ALA A 131 -4.04 31.50 7.59
CA ALA A 131 -3.17 32.03 8.64
C ALA A 131 -3.46 33.51 8.90
N ARG A 132 -3.05 33.98 10.09
CA ARG A 132 -3.06 35.38 10.49
C ARG A 132 -1.73 35.74 11.16
N ALA A 133 -1.24 36.95 10.94
CA ALA A 133 -0.03 37.41 11.60
C ALA A 133 -0.01 38.92 11.84
N THR A 134 0.57 39.31 12.96
CA THR A 134 0.93 40.69 13.32
C THR A 134 2.43 40.81 13.51
N TRP A 135 3.01 41.94 13.14
CA TRP A 135 4.43 42.21 13.37
C TRP A 135 4.72 43.71 13.44
N THR A 136 5.85 44.03 14.08
CA THR A 136 6.41 45.37 14.21
C THR A 136 7.77 45.52 13.51
N ALA A 137 8.48 44.42 13.27
CA ALA A 137 9.81 44.40 12.67
C ALA A 137 9.82 43.78 11.26
N THR A 138 10.69 44.32 10.41
CA THR A 138 11.04 43.80 9.08
C THR A 138 11.54 42.36 9.15
N GLY A 139 11.28 41.58 8.11
CA GLY A 139 11.78 40.20 7.97
C GLY A 139 10.73 39.25 7.44
N TYR A 140 11.12 37.98 7.26
CA TYR A 140 10.20 36.92 6.88
C TYR A 140 9.10 36.73 7.94
N LYS A 141 7.88 36.53 7.46
CA LYS A 141 6.71 36.10 8.22
C LYS A 141 6.29 34.75 7.66
N ASP A 142 6.35 33.75 8.51
CA ASP A 142 6.01 32.37 8.18
C ASP A 142 4.53 32.16 8.50
N LEU A 143 3.75 31.79 7.48
CA LEU A 143 2.29 31.70 7.52
C LEU A 143 1.92 30.27 7.11
N ASP A 144 1.29 29.52 8.03
CA ASP A 144 0.85 28.17 7.74
C ASP A 144 -0.29 28.17 6.71
N VAL A 145 -0.02 27.55 5.56
CA VAL A 145 -0.98 27.42 4.45
C VAL A 145 -1.17 25.95 4.07
N THR A 146 -0.79 25.01 4.94
CA THR A 146 -0.86 23.56 4.72
C THR A 146 -2.25 23.14 4.24
N ALA A 147 -3.31 23.73 4.80
CA ALA A 147 -4.69 23.43 4.43
C ALA A 147 -5.03 23.72 2.95
N ALA A 148 -4.27 24.58 2.26
CA ALA A 148 -4.49 24.95 0.86
C ALA A 148 -3.63 24.17 -0.15
N VAL A 149 -2.58 23.49 0.31
CA VAL A 149 -1.62 22.78 -0.56
C VAL A 149 -1.92 21.28 -0.51
N LYS A 150 -2.68 20.78 -1.49
CA LYS A 150 -3.17 19.39 -1.52
C LYS A 150 -2.37 18.45 -2.42
N GLY A 151 -1.32 18.95 -3.06
CA GLY A 151 -0.49 18.19 -3.99
C GLY A 151 -0.04 19.03 -5.17
N GLN A 152 0.32 18.36 -6.26
CA GLN A 152 0.79 19.02 -7.48
C GLN A 152 -0.24 20.01 -8.04
N GLY A 153 0.24 21.13 -8.57
CA GLY A 153 -0.62 22.12 -9.22
C GLY A 153 -0.32 23.55 -8.84
N ARG A 154 -1.17 24.48 -9.32
CA ARG A 154 -1.07 25.88 -8.93
C ARG A 154 -1.84 26.11 -7.64
N VAL A 155 -1.29 26.99 -6.79
CA VAL A 155 -1.97 27.47 -5.59
C VAL A 155 -1.76 28.97 -5.48
N SER A 156 -2.84 29.71 -5.30
CA SER A 156 -2.86 31.17 -5.21
C SER A 156 -3.41 31.62 -3.87
N PHE A 157 -2.68 32.54 -3.25
CA PHE A 157 -2.98 33.11 -1.96
C PHE A 157 -3.39 34.58 -2.12
N VAL A 158 -4.35 34.99 -1.31
CA VAL A 158 -4.78 36.38 -1.16
C VAL A 158 -4.30 36.87 0.19
N ILE A 159 -3.60 37.99 0.21
CA ILE A 159 -3.13 38.65 1.42
C ILE A 159 -3.87 39.98 1.55
N ARG A 160 -4.55 40.15 2.66
CA ARG A 160 -5.26 41.38 3.02
C ARG A 160 -5.16 41.63 4.52
N HIS A 161 -5.52 42.83 4.97
CA HIS A 161 -5.75 43.03 6.40
C HIS A 161 -6.92 42.19 6.87
N VAL A 162 -6.88 41.78 8.13
CA VAL A 162 -8.04 41.14 8.77
C VAL A 162 -9.23 42.11 8.70
N PRO A 163 -10.41 41.66 8.20
CA PRO A 163 -11.59 42.52 8.06
C PRO A 163 -11.97 43.20 9.37
N GLY A 164 -12.35 44.48 9.28
CA GLY A 164 -12.73 45.29 10.45
C GLY A 164 -11.53 45.88 11.19
N CYS A 165 -10.32 45.77 10.64
CA CYS A 165 -9.17 46.47 11.16
C CYS A 165 -9.18 47.96 10.76
N SER A 166 -8.71 48.83 11.66
CA SER A 166 -8.46 50.25 11.36
C SER A 166 -6.96 50.46 11.12
N PRO A 167 -6.45 50.26 9.89
CA PRO A 167 -5.02 50.32 9.66
C PRO A 167 -4.47 51.74 9.79
N THR A 168 -3.28 51.87 10.38
CA THR A 168 -2.52 53.13 10.46
C THR A 168 -1.64 53.38 9.24
N GLY A 169 -1.61 52.44 8.29
CA GLY A 169 -0.78 52.48 7.08
C GLY A 169 -0.85 51.18 6.29
N GLU A 170 -0.04 51.08 5.24
CA GLU A 170 0.08 49.87 4.41
C GLU A 170 0.93 48.80 5.11
N ALA A 171 0.54 47.53 4.99
CA ALA A 171 1.49 46.43 5.13
C ALA A 171 2.16 46.20 3.77
N VAL A 172 3.49 46.24 3.75
CA VAL A 172 4.31 46.13 2.53
C VAL A 172 5.21 44.90 2.63
N PHE A 173 5.23 44.12 1.55
CA PHE A 173 6.11 42.96 1.40
C PHE A 173 6.96 43.10 0.14
N GLN A 174 8.07 42.37 0.07
CA GLN A 174 8.78 42.18 -1.18
C GLN A 174 7.97 41.29 -2.14
N SER A 175 8.01 41.64 -3.42
CA SER A 175 7.45 40.84 -4.52
C SER A 175 8.50 39.89 -5.11
N ARG A 176 8.10 39.15 -6.14
CA ARG A 176 8.92 38.37 -7.05
C ARG A 176 9.96 39.23 -7.78
N GLU A 177 9.61 40.47 -8.14
CA GLU A 177 10.48 41.40 -8.87
C GLU A 177 11.55 42.04 -7.97
N ALA A 178 11.47 41.85 -6.65
CA ALA A 178 12.48 42.34 -5.72
C ALA A 178 13.87 41.72 -6.01
N ALA A 179 14.94 42.47 -5.74
CA ALA A 179 16.30 41.98 -5.94
C ALA A 179 16.68 40.82 -5.00
N SER A 180 16.11 40.81 -3.79
CA SER A 180 16.36 39.80 -2.74
C SER A 180 15.12 39.66 -1.86
N ASN A 181 15.15 38.68 -0.95
CA ASN A 181 14.11 38.46 0.05
C ASN A 181 12.70 38.29 -0.55
N ARG A 182 12.62 37.55 -1.66
CA ARG A 182 11.37 37.29 -2.39
C ARG A 182 10.45 36.36 -1.57
N PRO A 183 9.13 36.34 -1.88
CA PRO A 183 8.22 35.33 -1.33
C PRO A 183 8.71 33.91 -1.59
N GLU A 184 8.42 33.01 -0.67
CA GLU A 184 8.72 31.58 -0.78
C GLU A 184 7.53 30.76 -0.30
N LEU A 185 7.29 29.61 -0.94
CA LEU A 185 6.43 28.56 -0.39
C LEU A 185 7.33 27.38 -0.07
N VAL A 186 7.51 27.11 1.23
CA VAL A 186 8.26 25.95 1.71
C VAL A 186 7.27 24.81 1.90
N VAL A 187 7.43 23.75 1.10
CA VAL A 187 6.60 22.54 1.16
C VAL A 187 7.45 21.42 1.74
N GLU A 188 6.94 20.81 2.79
CA GLU A 188 7.46 19.57 3.35
C GLU A 188 6.59 18.42 2.87
N THR A 189 7.23 17.46 2.21
CA THR A 189 6.61 16.18 1.87
C THR A 189 7.17 15.10 2.78
N GLY A 190 6.38 14.07 3.02
CA GLY A 190 6.81 12.89 3.76
C GLY A 190 6.05 11.68 3.27
N SER A 191 6.47 10.50 3.71
CA SER A 191 5.73 9.27 3.49
C SER A 191 4.29 9.47 3.93
N GLY A 192 3.34 9.35 2.99
CA GLY A 192 1.93 9.30 3.37
C GLY A 192 1.67 8.11 4.29
N ALA A 193 0.47 8.06 4.87
CA ALA A 193 0.02 6.82 5.51
C ALA A 193 0.29 5.65 4.55
N PRO A 194 0.86 4.51 5.02
CA PRO A 194 1.12 3.38 4.14
C PRO A 194 -0.19 3.02 3.45
N VAL A 195 -0.16 3.00 2.12
CA VAL A 195 -1.29 2.52 1.33
C VAL A 195 -1.56 1.08 1.78
N PRO A 196 -2.79 0.76 2.22
CA PRO A 196 -3.16 -0.61 2.58
C PRO A 196 -2.88 -1.54 1.40
N PHE A 197 -2.38 -2.74 1.66
CA PHE A 197 -1.94 -3.67 0.60
C PHE A 197 -3.02 -3.87 -0.46
N CYS A 198 -4.28 -4.02 -0.04
CA CYS A 198 -5.45 -4.14 -0.92
C CYS A 198 -5.84 -2.89 -1.74
N SER A 199 -4.95 -1.91 -1.82
CA SER A 199 -5.11 -0.67 -2.60
C SER A 199 -3.79 -0.07 -3.06
N ASP A 200 -2.67 -0.80 -2.94
CA ASP A 200 -1.34 -0.28 -3.24
C ASP A 200 -0.88 -0.61 -4.68
N GLY A 201 -1.63 -1.45 -5.41
CA GLY A 201 -1.37 -1.82 -6.80
C GLY A 201 -0.30 -2.88 -6.97
N ILE A 202 0.13 -3.53 -5.89
CA ILE A 202 1.07 -4.64 -5.85
C ILE A 202 0.28 -5.92 -5.55
N ASP A 203 0.81 -7.07 -5.98
CA ASP A 203 0.33 -8.40 -5.60
C ASP A 203 1.17 -8.86 -4.41
N ASN A 204 0.69 -8.61 -3.18
CA ASN A 204 1.49 -8.75 -1.97
C ASN A 204 1.57 -10.21 -1.48
N ASP A 205 0.65 -11.09 -1.91
CA ASP A 205 0.63 -12.51 -1.57
C ASP A 205 1.13 -13.43 -2.71
N GLY A 206 1.22 -12.91 -3.94
CA GLY A 206 1.81 -13.55 -5.11
C GLY A 206 0.87 -14.49 -5.87
N ASP A 207 -0.45 -14.41 -5.67
CA ASP A 207 -1.44 -15.28 -6.31
C ASP A 207 -1.82 -14.84 -7.75
N GLY A 208 -1.35 -13.68 -8.18
CA GLY A 208 -1.61 -13.07 -9.48
C GLY A 208 -2.88 -12.20 -9.53
N ARG A 209 -3.54 -11.96 -8.39
CA ARG A 209 -4.56 -10.95 -8.20
C ARG A 209 -3.93 -9.72 -7.57
N ILE A 210 -4.56 -8.57 -7.79
CA ILE A 210 -4.04 -7.27 -7.37
C ILE A 210 -5.23 -6.48 -6.84
N ASP A 211 -5.17 -6.10 -5.57
CA ASP A 211 -6.11 -5.24 -4.86
C ASP A 211 -7.58 -5.68 -4.82
N HIS A 212 -8.33 -5.08 -3.90
CA HIS A 212 -9.79 -5.18 -3.89
C HIS A 212 -10.42 -4.49 -5.12
N PRO A 213 -11.46 -5.08 -5.77
CA PRO A 213 -12.16 -6.32 -5.43
C PRO A 213 -11.69 -7.55 -6.23
N ALA A 214 -10.59 -7.42 -6.98
CA ALA A 214 -10.12 -8.49 -7.86
C ALA A 214 -9.43 -9.62 -7.08
N ASP A 215 -8.82 -9.24 -5.96
CA ASP A 215 -8.15 -10.08 -4.99
C ASP A 215 -9.14 -10.67 -3.96
N PRO A 216 -9.25 -12.02 -3.82
CA PRO A 216 -10.10 -12.67 -2.83
C PRO A 216 -9.61 -12.61 -1.38
N GLY A 217 -8.30 -12.41 -1.15
CA GLY A 217 -7.74 -12.19 0.17
C GLY A 217 -8.08 -10.80 0.72
N CYS A 218 -8.41 -9.85 -0.17
CA CYS A 218 -8.81 -8.50 0.20
C CYS A 218 -10.28 -8.37 0.60
N THR A 219 -10.55 -8.01 1.87
CA THR A 219 -11.92 -7.74 2.33
C THR A 219 -12.40 -6.31 2.07
N SER A 220 -11.49 -5.36 1.88
CA SER A 220 -11.77 -3.96 1.55
C SER A 220 -10.53 -3.26 0.99
N THR A 221 -10.68 -2.08 0.36
CA THR A 221 -9.53 -1.26 -0.05
C THR A 221 -8.71 -0.69 1.12
N SER A 222 -9.18 -0.84 2.36
CA SER A 222 -8.44 -0.43 3.56
C SER A 222 -7.75 -1.60 4.26
N ASP A 223 -7.90 -2.80 3.72
CA ASP A 223 -7.34 -4.02 4.28
C ASP A 223 -5.82 -4.06 4.05
N ALA A 224 -5.09 -4.50 5.07
CA ALA A 224 -3.62 -4.55 5.08
C ALA A 224 -3.09 -5.98 4.92
N ASP A 225 -3.97 -6.92 4.60
CA ASP A 225 -3.67 -8.32 4.37
C ASP A 225 -4.36 -8.76 3.08
N GLU A 226 -3.58 -9.20 2.08
CA GLU A 226 -4.09 -9.78 0.84
C GLU A 226 -4.09 -11.32 0.89
N THR A 227 -3.75 -11.93 2.03
CA THR A 227 -3.55 -13.38 2.06
C THR A 227 -4.89 -14.12 1.94
N ASP A 228 -4.99 -14.97 0.92
CA ASP A 228 -6.12 -15.86 0.71
C ASP A 228 -6.42 -16.75 1.93
N ALA A 229 -7.70 -16.83 2.32
CA ALA A 229 -8.13 -17.78 3.33
C ALA A 229 -7.92 -19.23 2.84
N PRO A 230 -7.43 -20.16 3.68
CA PRO A 230 -7.18 -21.53 3.26
C PRO A 230 -8.46 -22.18 2.73
N THR A 231 -8.42 -22.63 1.47
CA THR A 231 -9.55 -23.30 0.81
C THR A 231 -9.99 -24.52 1.63
N THR A 232 -11.15 -24.39 2.28
CA THR A 232 -11.69 -25.41 3.17
C THR A 232 -12.47 -26.45 2.37
N GLY A 233 -11.77 -27.21 1.53
CA GLY A 233 -12.31 -28.42 0.93
C GLY A 233 -12.23 -29.57 1.93
N THR A 234 -13.37 -30.16 2.32
CA THR A 234 -13.37 -31.38 3.15
C THR A 234 -12.65 -32.50 2.40
N LYS A 235 -11.56 -33.01 2.99
CA LYS A 235 -10.82 -34.18 2.49
C LYS A 235 -11.25 -35.44 3.22
N THR A 236 -11.46 -36.52 2.48
CA THR A 236 -11.84 -37.84 3.03
C THR A 236 -10.63 -38.77 3.06
N LEU A 237 -10.18 -39.13 4.27
CA LEU A 237 -9.20 -40.18 4.52
C LEU A 237 -9.91 -41.48 4.89
N VAL A 238 -9.64 -42.56 4.17
CA VAL A 238 -10.17 -43.89 4.48
C VAL A 238 -9.05 -44.77 5.03
N ALA A 239 -9.18 -45.22 6.27
CA ALA A 239 -8.31 -46.24 6.84
C ALA A 239 -8.86 -47.63 6.47
N ALA A 240 -8.00 -48.54 6.01
CA ALA A 240 -8.46 -49.81 5.48
C ALA A 240 -7.54 -50.98 5.90
N GLY A 241 -8.14 -52.13 6.15
CA GLY A 241 -7.48 -53.41 6.46
C GLY A 241 -8.12 -54.52 5.62
N ASP A 242 -7.78 -55.79 5.90
CA ASP A 242 -8.28 -56.95 5.14
C ASP A 242 -8.06 -56.77 3.63
N ILE A 243 -6.79 -56.53 3.27
CA ILE A 243 -6.40 -55.93 2.00
C ILE A 243 -6.47 -56.95 0.87
N VAL A 244 -5.44 -57.78 0.67
CA VAL A 244 -5.40 -58.75 -0.44
C VAL A 244 -4.92 -60.10 0.06
N CYS A 245 -5.67 -61.16 -0.25
CA CYS A 245 -5.31 -62.53 0.10
C CYS A 245 -4.38 -63.15 -0.94
N SER A 246 -3.84 -64.34 -0.65
CA SER A 246 -3.02 -65.06 -1.63
C SER A 246 -3.83 -65.44 -2.87
N PRO A 247 -3.26 -65.30 -4.09
CA PRO A 247 -3.90 -65.72 -5.33
C PRO A 247 -4.10 -67.24 -5.43
N ASP A 248 -3.40 -68.03 -4.61
CA ASP A 248 -3.53 -69.50 -4.58
C ASP A 248 -4.73 -69.98 -3.73
N ARG A 249 -5.47 -69.06 -3.10
CA ARG A 249 -6.69 -69.35 -2.32
C ARG A 249 -7.83 -69.81 -3.23
N ARG A 250 -8.61 -70.79 -2.76
CA ARG A 250 -9.74 -71.38 -3.52
C ARG A 250 -10.86 -70.38 -3.80
N ASP A 251 -11.02 -69.40 -2.92
CA ASP A 251 -12.05 -68.38 -2.85
C ASP A 251 -11.52 -66.98 -3.21
N PHE A 252 -10.33 -66.92 -3.82
CA PHE A 252 -9.68 -65.66 -4.23
C PHE A 252 -10.55 -64.79 -5.17
N ASP A 253 -11.52 -65.40 -5.87
CA ASP A 253 -12.49 -64.68 -6.68
C ASP A 253 -13.61 -63.99 -5.88
N GLY A 254 -13.63 -64.16 -4.56
CA GLY A 254 -14.63 -63.61 -3.65
C GLY A 254 -15.94 -64.41 -3.62
N SER A 255 -15.94 -65.66 -4.11
CA SER A 255 -17.16 -66.48 -4.22
C SER A 255 -17.73 -66.95 -2.87
N ASP A 256 -16.95 -66.96 -1.80
CA ASP A 256 -17.42 -67.20 -0.43
C ASP A 256 -17.42 -65.88 0.37
N PRO A 257 -18.58 -65.34 0.80
CA PRO A 257 -18.63 -64.10 1.57
C PRO A 257 -17.96 -64.18 2.96
N SER A 258 -17.61 -65.39 3.42
CA SER A 258 -16.94 -65.62 4.70
C SER A 258 -15.41 -65.67 4.57
N ASP A 259 -14.89 -65.67 3.35
CA ASP A 259 -13.45 -65.73 3.07
C ASP A 259 -13.09 -64.74 1.96
N CYS A 260 -11.85 -64.28 1.98
CA CYS A 260 -11.24 -63.32 1.06
C CYS A 260 -12.17 -62.32 0.30
N GLN A 261 -12.54 -61.20 0.93
CA GLN A 261 -13.39 -60.16 0.32
C GLN A 261 -12.62 -58.94 -0.24
N HIS A 262 -11.37 -59.16 -0.68
CA HIS A 262 -10.43 -58.09 -1.01
C HIS A 262 -10.93 -57.05 -2.03
N ARG A 263 -11.70 -57.49 -3.04
CA ARG A 263 -12.24 -56.61 -4.08
C ARG A 263 -13.38 -55.74 -3.56
N ALA A 264 -14.28 -56.33 -2.77
CA ALA A 264 -15.38 -55.58 -2.15
C ALA A 264 -14.83 -54.49 -1.22
N THR A 265 -13.76 -54.77 -0.46
CA THR A 265 -13.09 -53.76 0.37
C THR A 265 -12.43 -52.67 -0.47
N ALA A 266 -11.79 -53.02 -1.59
CA ALA A 266 -11.21 -52.03 -2.52
C ALA A 266 -12.27 -51.07 -3.08
N ASP A 267 -13.44 -51.59 -3.47
CA ASP A 267 -14.52 -50.78 -4.05
C ASP A 267 -15.03 -49.69 -3.08
N LEU A 268 -14.98 -49.94 -1.77
CA LEU A 268 -15.34 -48.96 -0.72
C LEU A 268 -14.40 -47.74 -0.68
N LEU A 269 -13.23 -47.82 -1.31
CA LEU A 269 -12.25 -46.72 -1.37
C LEU A 269 -12.56 -45.71 -2.48
N THR A 270 -13.59 -45.95 -3.27
CA THR A 270 -14.04 -45.04 -4.32
C THR A 270 -14.50 -43.71 -3.71
N GLY A 271 -13.95 -42.59 -4.20
CA GLY A 271 -14.24 -41.25 -3.68
C GLY A 271 -13.37 -40.78 -2.51
N ALA A 272 -12.52 -41.64 -1.94
CA ALA A 272 -11.52 -41.21 -0.96
C ALA A 272 -10.47 -40.29 -1.61
N ASP A 273 -10.08 -39.21 -0.92
CA ASP A 273 -8.95 -38.36 -1.30
C ASP A 273 -7.60 -39.02 -0.97
N ALA A 274 -7.57 -39.79 0.13
CA ALA A 274 -6.41 -40.55 0.57
C ALA A 274 -6.84 -41.87 1.23
N VAL A 275 -5.99 -42.89 1.11
CA VAL A 275 -6.17 -44.21 1.73
C VAL A 275 -4.98 -44.49 2.65
N ALA A 276 -5.25 -44.89 3.88
CA ALA A 276 -4.26 -45.34 4.86
C ALA A 276 -4.46 -46.83 5.17
N PRO A 277 -3.81 -47.74 4.41
CA PRO A 277 -3.79 -49.16 4.75
C PRO A 277 -3.11 -49.37 6.11
N LEU A 278 -3.63 -50.29 6.92
CA LEU A 278 -3.15 -50.53 8.29
C LEU A 278 -2.03 -51.58 8.41
N GLY A 279 -1.40 -51.94 7.28
CA GLY A 279 -0.40 -53.00 7.18
C GLY A 279 -0.92 -54.22 6.45
N ASP A 280 -0.05 -55.19 6.19
CA ASP A 280 -0.37 -56.46 5.53
C ASP A 280 -1.10 -56.25 4.20
N LEU A 281 -0.47 -55.47 3.32
CA LEU A 281 -0.99 -55.16 1.99
C LEU A 281 -1.19 -56.44 1.16
N GLN A 282 -0.43 -57.49 1.44
CA GLN A 282 -0.54 -58.78 0.78
C GLN A 282 -0.34 -59.93 1.77
N TYR A 283 -1.32 -60.85 1.81
CA TYR A 283 -1.24 -62.10 2.58
C TYR A 283 -0.85 -63.30 1.72
N PRO A 284 -0.22 -64.34 2.30
CA PRO A 284 0.33 -64.38 3.66
C PRO A 284 1.74 -63.75 3.76
N ASP A 285 2.29 -63.21 2.68
CA ASP A 285 3.58 -62.54 2.68
C ASP A 285 3.65 -61.47 1.58
N GLY A 286 4.52 -60.49 1.75
CA GLY A 286 4.69 -59.34 0.85
C GLY A 286 5.42 -59.64 -0.46
N ARG A 287 5.31 -60.86 -1.02
CA ARG A 287 6.03 -61.22 -2.25
C ARG A 287 5.58 -60.38 -3.43
N PHE A 288 6.56 -59.90 -4.20
CA PHE A 288 6.31 -59.12 -5.42
C PHE A 288 5.37 -59.83 -6.41
N GLU A 289 5.50 -61.15 -6.56
CA GLU A 289 4.65 -61.94 -7.45
C GLU A 289 3.16 -61.88 -7.06
N TYR A 290 2.85 -61.82 -5.76
CA TYR A 290 1.49 -61.71 -5.26
C TYR A 290 0.95 -60.29 -5.38
N PHE A 291 1.78 -59.26 -5.20
CA PHE A 291 1.38 -57.89 -5.52
C PHE A 291 0.94 -57.74 -6.97
N VAL A 292 1.71 -58.29 -7.92
CA VAL A 292 1.37 -58.23 -9.35
C VAL A 292 0.11 -59.03 -9.68
N GLN A 293 -0.08 -60.20 -9.07
CA GLN A 293 -1.19 -61.11 -9.38
C GLN A 293 -2.49 -60.75 -8.66
N ALA A 294 -2.42 -60.09 -7.51
CA ALA A 294 -3.56 -59.92 -6.61
C ALA A 294 -3.82 -58.48 -6.16
N TYR A 295 -2.79 -57.77 -5.70
CA TYR A 295 -2.94 -56.38 -5.25
C TYR A 295 -3.22 -55.44 -6.42
N ASP A 296 -2.38 -55.49 -7.46
CA ASP A 296 -2.48 -54.59 -8.62
C ASP A 296 -3.84 -54.69 -9.34
N PRO A 297 -4.41 -55.89 -9.58
CA PRO A 297 -5.73 -56.00 -10.22
C PRO A 297 -6.92 -55.53 -9.37
N SER A 298 -6.73 -55.28 -8.07
CA SER A 298 -7.80 -54.85 -7.15
C SER A 298 -7.47 -53.48 -6.55
N TRP A 299 -6.65 -53.45 -5.50
CA TRP A 299 -6.24 -52.25 -4.78
C TRP A 299 -5.30 -51.33 -5.59
N GLY A 300 -4.68 -51.83 -6.66
CA GLY A 300 -3.82 -51.04 -7.54
C GLY A 300 -4.49 -49.80 -8.14
N ALA A 301 -5.81 -49.81 -8.34
CA ALA A 301 -6.58 -48.65 -8.78
C ALA A 301 -6.50 -47.44 -7.82
N HIS A 302 -6.14 -47.69 -6.56
CA HIS A 302 -6.01 -46.67 -5.53
C HIS A 302 -4.54 -46.35 -5.17
N ALA A 303 -3.56 -47.01 -5.78
CA ALA A 303 -2.15 -46.90 -5.41
C ALA A 303 -1.64 -45.44 -5.37
N ALA A 304 -2.07 -44.59 -6.30
CA ALA A 304 -1.66 -43.19 -6.36
C ALA A 304 -2.10 -42.33 -5.17
N LYS A 305 -3.11 -42.77 -4.43
CA LYS A 305 -3.65 -42.09 -3.24
C LYS A 305 -3.46 -42.91 -1.95
N THR A 306 -2.69 -43.99 -2.01
CA THR A 306 -2.45 -44.90 -0.90
C THR A 306 -1.14 -44.56 -0.20
N TYR A 307 -1.19 -44.46 1.12
CA TYR A 307 -0.05 -44.18 2.00
C TYR A 307 0.14 -45.35 2.97
N PRO A 308 0.81 -46.43 2.54
CA PRO A 308 0.86 -47.67 3.31
C PRO A 308 1.88 -47.61 4.44
N VAL A 309 1.60 -48.36 5.50
CA VAL A 309 2.59 -48.74 6.53
C VAL A 309 2.92 -50.23 6.38
N PRO A 310 4.18 -50.67 6.55
CA PRO A 310 4.50 -52.10 6.57
C PRO A 310 3.87 -52.80 7.79
N GLY A 311 3.26 -53.97 7.58
CA GLY A 311 2.77 -54.89 8.61
C GLY A 311 3.72 -56.07 8.82
N ASN A 312 3.32 -57.04 9.64
CA ASN A 312 4.17 -58.20 9.95
C ASN A 312 4.36 -59.14 8.75
N HIS A 313 3.43 -59.13 7.79
CA HIS A 313 3.51 -59.96 6.59
C HIS A 313 4.46 -59.39 5.51
N GLU A 314 4.78 -58.10 5.54
CA GLU A 314 5.80 -57.49 4.66
C GLU A 314 7.26 -57.79 5.10
N TYR A 315 7.48 -58.16 6.36
CA TYR A 315 8.83 -58.48 6.87
C TYR A 315 9.27 -59.92 6.60
N THR A 316 8.36 -60.80 6.17
CA THR A 316 8.63 -62.21 5.88
C THR A 316 8.81 -62.52 4.38
N SER A 317 8.99 -61.46 3.58
CA SER A 317 9.10 -61.47 2.11
C SER A 317 10.38 -62.08 1.56
#